data_AF-A0A7Y2N2R3-F1
#
_entry.id   AF-A0A7Y2N2R3-F1
#
_cell.length_a   1.000
_cell.length_b   1.000
_cell.length_c   1.000
_cell.angle_alpha   90.00
_cell.angle_beta   90.00
_cell.angle_gamma   90.00
#
_symmetry.space_group_name_H-M   'P 1'
#
loop_
_entity.id
_entity.type
_entity.pdbx_description
1 polymer ?
#
loop_
_entity_poly.entity_id
_entity_poly.type
_entity_poly.pdbx_seq_one_letter_code
_entity_poly.pdbx_strand_id
1 'polypeptide(L)'
;VEKRAVKESAESAGAREVYLIEEPMAAAIGADLPITEPTANMVVDIGGGTTEVAVISLAGIVYAKSVRVAGDKMDESILQYIKRKHNLAIGERTAELIKTTIGNVIPEEPYEVMDIKGRDLVSGVPKTITVGADEIQSAIAEQVDVIVEAVRVALEVTPPELAADIVDQGIVLTGGGALLKNLDKCLKQETGMPIIVADDPLSSVVLGSGQALDNLDILKEVTID
;
A
#
# COMPACT_ATOMS: atom_id res chain seq x y z
N VAL A 1 10.63 21.31 0.88
CA VAL A 1 9.49 22.26 0.85
C VAL A 1 8.27 21.63 1.51
N GLU A 2 7.90 20.41 1.14
CA GLU A 2 6.77 19.67 1.74
C GLU A 2 6.93 19.43 3.26
N LYS A 3 8.07 18.88 3.71
CA LYS A 3 8.37 18.68 5.16
C LYS A 3 8.16 19.94 6.01
N ARG A 4 8.66 21.08 5.53
CA ARG A 4 8.49 22.39 6.18
C ARG A 4 7.03 22.83 6.23
N ALA A 5 6.28 22.65 5.14
CA ALA A 5 4.86 23.02 5.09
C ALA A 5 4.02 22.18 6.06
N VAL A 6 4.30 20.88 6.19
CA VAL A 6 3.65 20.00 7.17
C VAL A 6 3.96 20.47 8.59
N LYS A 7 5.23 20.78 8.89
CA LYS A 7 5.65 21.28 10.19
C LYS A 7 4.99 22.61 10.57
N GLU A 8 5.02 23.59 9.66
CA GLU A 8 4.39 24.90 9.86
C GLU A 8 2.86 24.78 10.04
N SER A 9 2.23 23.81 9.37
CA SER A 9 0.79 23.54 9.52
C SER A 9 0.48 22.98 10.91
N ALA A 10 1.29 22.03 11.41
CA ALA A 10 1.14 21.47 12.75
C ALA A 10 1.39 22.52 13.84
N GLU A 11 2.43 23.34 13.70
CA GLU A 11 2.73 24.47 14.61
C GLU A 11 1.58 25.50 14.61
N SER A 12 1.06 25.84 13.43
CA SER A 12 -0.09 26.76 13.29
C SER A 12 -1.38 26.18 13.89
N ALA A 13 -1.53 24.86 13.92
CA ALA A 13 -2.62 24.16 14.59
C ALA A 13 -2.45 24.08 16.12
N GLY A 14 -1.34 24.58 16.67
CA GLY A 14 -1.09 24.70 18.10
C GLY A 14 -0.06 23.71 18.66
N ALA A 15 0.62 22.93 17.82
CA ALA A 15 1.70 22.06 18.27
C ALA A 15 2.91 22.89 18.74
N ARG A 16 3.44 22.57 19.92
CA ARG A 16 4.65 23.22 20.46
C ARG A 16 5.93 22.59 19.90
N GLU A 17 5.92 21.28 19.72
CA GLU A 17 7.02 20.48 19.20
C GLU A 17 6.44 19.57 18.11
N VAL A 18 7.14 19.50 16.99
CA VAL A 18 6.73 18.70 15.82
C VAL A 18 7.93 17.90 15.36
N TYR A 19 7.74 16.59 15.34
CA TYR A 19 8.69 15.60 14.86
C TYR A 19 8.17 15.03 13.56
N LEU A 20 9.08 14.80 12.62
CA LEU A 20 8.78 14.12 11.38
C LEU A 20 9.38 12.72 11.46
N ILE A 21 8.66 11.74 10.95
CA ILE A 21 9.12 10.37 10.80
C ILE A 21 8.85 9.95 9.36
N GLU A 22 9.77 9.18 8.78
CA GLU A 22 9.53 8.61 7.45
C GLU A 22 8.37 7.60 7.54
N GLU A 23 7.44 7.68 6.58
CA GLU A 23 6.25 6.81 6.52
C GLU A 23 6.57 5.31 6.66
N PRO A 24 7.52 4.72 5.91
CA PRO A 24 7.83 3.29 6.06
C PRO A 24 8.40 2.94 7.45
N MET A 25 9.07 3.88 8.13
CA MET A 25 9.55 3.64 9.50
C MET A 25 8.38 3.61 10.49
N ALA A 26 7.46 4.57 10.38
CA ALA A 26 6.23 4.56 11.19
C ALA A 26 5.39 3.30 10.91
N ALA A 27 5.26 2.90 9.65
CA ALA A 27 4.57 1.69 9.25
C ALA A 27 5.20 0.43 9.86
N ALA A 28 6.53 0.33 9.86
CA ALA A 28 7.25 -0.79 10.45
C ALA A 28 7.11 -0.86 11.98
N ILE A 29 7.19 0.29 12.67
CA ILE A 29 6.98 0.37 14.11
C ILE A 29 5.55 -0.09 14.45
N GLY A 30 4.53 0.43 13.78
CA GLY A 30 3.14 0.05 14.05
C GLY A 30 2.74 -1.34 13.58
N ALA A 31 3.58 -2.00 12.78
CA ALA A 31 3.47 -3.43 12.46
C ALA A 31 4.30 -4.31 13.41
N ASP A 32 4.79 -3.73 14.52
CA ASP A 32 5.58 -4.39 15.58
C ASP A 32 6.87 -5.06 15.07
N LEU A 33 7.49 -4.52 14.02
CA LEU A 33 8.77 -5.01 13.54
C LEU A 33 9.91 -4.61 14.49
N PRO A 34 10.91 -5.49 14.73
CA PRO A 34 12.07 -5.22 15.58
C PRO A 34 13.06 -4.28 14.87
N ILE A 35 12.65 -3.04 14.61
CA ILE A 35 13.39 -2.07 13.80
C ILE A 35 14.74 -1.68 14.41
N THR A 36 14.91 -1.78 15.73
CA THR A 36 16.16 -1.45 16.44
C THR A 36 17.17 -2.61 16.49
N GLU A 37 16.77 -3.82 16.10
CA GLU A 37 17.63 -4.99 16.11
C GLU A 37 18.59 -5.01 14.89
N PRO A 38 19.76 -5.68 15.00
CA PRO A 38 20.69 -5.86 13.88
C PRO A 38 20.21 -6.93 12.89
N THR A 39 18.92 -6.92 12.58
CA THR A 39 18.27 -7.79 11.58
C THR A 39 17.58 -6.92 10.54
N ALA A 40 17.51 -7.40 9.31
CA ALA A 40 16.78 -6.69 8.26
C ALA A 40 15.27 -6.94 8.34
N ASN A 41 14.51 -5.86 8.33
CA ASN A 41 13.06 -5.87 8.31
C ASN A 41 12.57 -5.21 7.02
N MET A 42 11.86 -5.95 6.17
CA MET A 42 11.29 -5.38 4.95
C MET A 42 9.80 -5.08 5.14
N VAL A 43 9.42 -3.84 4.86
CA VAL A 43 8.03 -3.37 4.92
C VAL A 43 7.61 -2.81 3.56
N VAL A 44 6.37 -3.10 3.17
CA VAL A 44 5.71 -2.59 1.97
C VAL A 44 4.40 -1.96 2.41
N ASP A 45 4.33 -0.63 2.40
CA ASP A 45 3.13 0.13 2.74
C ASP A 45 2.43 0.60 1.46
N ILE A 46 1.18 0.18 1.27
CA ILE A 46 0.39 0.53 0.10
C ILE A 46 -0.76 1.44 0.54
N GLY A 47 -0.59 2.75 0.34
CA GLY A 47 -1.58 3.77 0.67
C GLY A 47 -2.60 4.03 -0.45
N GLY A 48 -3.17 5.23 -0.44
CA GLY A 48 -4.02 5.73 -1.52
C GLY A 48 -3.20 6.18 -2.73
N GLY A 49 -2.23 7.06 -2.51
CA GLY A 49 -1.45 7.69 -3.59
C GLY A 49 -0.11 7.02 -3.90
N THR A 50 0.48 6.33 -2.94
CA THR A 50 1.86 5.80 -3.01
C THR A 50 1.96 4.40 -2.45
N THR A 51 2.93 3.66 -2.98
CA THR A 51 3.45 2.44 -2.35
C THR A 51 4.88 2.74 -1.92
N GLU A 52 5.17 2.58 -0.63
CA GLU A 52 6.48 2.70 -0.03
C GLU A 52 7.07 1.31 0.20
N VAL A 53 8.28 1.07 -0.27
CA VAL A 53 9.03 -0.17 0.01
C VAL A 53 10.29 0.21 0.75
N ALA A 54 10.53 -0.38 1.91
CA ALA A 54 11.72 -0.10 2.71
C ALA A 54 12.32 -1.35 3.35
N VAL A 55 13.64 -1.29 3.58
CA VAL A 55 14.40 -2.25 4.38
C VAL A 55 15.03 -1.49 5.55
N ILE A 56 14.74 -1.94 6.76
CA ILE A 56 15.08 -1.27 8.02
C ILE A 56 15.94 -2.19 8.88
N SER A 57 17.00 -1.66 9.48
CA SER A 57 17.82 -2.33 10.49
C SER A 57 18.48 -1.29 11.39
N LEU A 58 18.66 -1.59 12.68
CA LEU A 58 19.32 -0.69 13.65
C LEU A 58 18.71 0.74 13.65
N ALA A 59 17.38 0.83 13.63
CA ALA A 59 16.58 2.04 13.51
C ALA A 59 16.87 2.91 12.27
N GLY A 60 17.68 2.40 11.34
CA GLY A 60 18.06 3.06 10.10
C GLY A 60 17.34 2.47 8.90
N ILE A 61 16.99 3.33 7.95
CA ILE A 61 16.51 2.92 6.63
C ILE A 61 17.73 2.60 5.76
N VAL A 62 17.90 1.32 5.42
CA VAL A 62 18.96 0.85 4.52
C VAL A 62 18.57 1.09 3.06
N TYR A 63 17.30 0.86 2.76
CA TYR A 63 16.71 1.11 1.46
C TYR A 63 15.31 1.69 1.67
N ALA A 64 14.94 2.69 0.86
CA ALA A 64 13.56 3.13 0.72
C ALA A 64 13.30 3.60 -0.70
N LYS A 65 12.12 3.25 -1.22
CA LYS A 65 11.64 3.73 -2.52
C LYS A 65 10.12 3.91 -2.49
N SER A 66 9.70 5.09 -2.92
CA SER A 66 8.31 5.44 -3.15
C SER A 66 7.96 5.28 -4.63
N VAL A 67 6.84 4.63 -4.93
CA VAL A 67 6.22 4.65 -6.26
C VAL A 67 4.83 5.29 -6.19
N ARG A 68 4.51 6.15 -7.16
CA ARG A 68 3.21 6.86 -7.23
C ARG A 68 2.10 6.00 -7.87
N VAL A 69 2.00 4.76 -7.41
CA VAL A 69 0.99 3.78 -7.82
C VAL A 69 0.54 3.05 -6.56
N ALA A 70 -0.76 3.16 -6.26
CA ALA A 70 -1.42 2.49 -5.15
C ALA A 70 -2.95 2.49 -5.36
N GLY A 71 -3.74 2.63 -4.29
CA GLY A 71 -5.20 2.54 -4.32
C GLY A 71 -5.91 3.46 -5.32
N ASP A 72 -5.51 4.73 -5.42
CA ASP A 72 -6.16 5.73 -6.29
C ASP A 72 -5.97 5.39 -7.77
N LYS A 73 -4.80 4.86 -8.12
CA LYS A 73 -4.51 4.43 -9.50
C LYS A 73 -5.27 3.18 -9.88
N MET A 74 -5.51 2.27 -8.94
CA MET A 74 -6.39 1.13 -9.16
C MET A 74 -7.84 1.58 -9.41
N ASP A 75 -8.34 2.56 -8.66
CA ASP A 75 -9.69 3.10 -8.86
C ASP A 75 -9.84 3.79 -10.23
N GLU A 76 -8.83 4.57 -10.63
CA GLU A 76 -8.77 5.18 -11.95
C GLU A 76 -8.81 4.11 -13.07
N SER A 77 -8.02 3.06 -12.93
CA SER A 77 -7.99 1.94 -13.89
C SER A 77 -9.32 1.21 -13.99
N ILE A 78 -9.99 0.93 -12.87
CA ILE A 78 -11.33 0.34 -12.83
C ILE A 78 -12.33 1.24 -13.55
N LEU A 79 -12.32 2.55 -13.27
CA LEU A 79 -13.20 3.51 -13.93
C LEU A 79 -13.00 3.50 -15.45
N GLN A 80 -11.74 3.54 -15.92
CA GLN A 80 -11.44 3.51 -17.36
C GLN A 80 -11.80 2.16 -17.99
N TYR A 81 -11.59 1.05 -17.30
CA TYR A 81 -11.98 -0.28 -17.78
C TYR A 81 -13.49 -0.35 -18.01
N ILE A 82 -14.30 0.00 -17.01
CA ILE A 82 -15.76 -0.01 -17.09
C ILE A 82 -16.25 0.92 -18.20
N LYS A 83 -15.68 2.12 -18.30
CA LYS A 83 -16.00 3.07 -19.36
C LYS A 83 -15.76 2.50 -20.76
N ARG A 84 -14.60 1.86 -20.99
CA ARG A 84 -14.22 1.34 -22.31
C ARG A 84 -14.95 0.05 -22.68
N LYS A 85 -15.07 -0.88 -21.73
CA LYS A 85 -15.63 -2.22 -21.96
C LYS A 85 -17.16 -2.19 -22.03
N HIS A 86 -17.80 -1.42 -21.16
CA HIS A 86 -19.25 -1.44 -20.97
C HIS A 86 -19.97 -0.18 -21.46
N ASN A 87 -19.23 0.82 -21.96
CA ASN A 87 -19.75 2.15 -22.29
C ASN A 87 -20.51 2.79 -21.11
N LEU A 88 -20.08 2.52 -19.88
CA LEU A 88 -20.74 2.99 -18.67
C LEU A 88 -19.84 3.95 -17.91
N ALA A 89 -20.32 5.14 -17.59
CA ALA A 89 -19.61 6.07 -16.71
C ALA A 89 -20.04 5.86 -15.24
N ILE A 90 -19.05 5.65 -14.38
CA ILE A 90 -19.19 5.55 -12.92
C ILE A 90 -18.32 6.62 -12.23
N GLY A 91 -18.58 6.89 -10.94
CA GLY A 91 -17.75 7.79 -10.13
C GLY A 91 -16.67 7.04 -9.36
N GLU A 92 -15.70 7.79 -8.81
CA GLU A 92 -14.57 7.26 -8.03
C GLU A 92 -15.03 6.38 -6.86
N ARG A 93 -16.02 6.84 -6.07
CA ARG A 93 -16.60 6.05 -4.97
C ARG A 93 -17.16 4.70 -5.42
N THR A 94 -17.71 4.61 -6.62
CA THR A 94 -18.17 3.34 -7.18
C THR A 94 -17.00 2.45 -7.57
N ALA A 95 -15.93 3.02 -8.13
CA ALA A 95 -14.72 2.29 -8.46
C ALA A 95 -14.03 1.72 -7.20
N GLU A 96 -13.91 2.54 -6.14
CA GLU A 96 -13.38 2.10 -4.85
C GLU A 96 -14.24 1.00 -4.22
N LEU A 97 -15.57 1.12 -4.30
CA LEU A 97 -16.47 0.06 -3.82
C LEU A 97 -16.28 -1.25 -4.59
N ILE A 98 -16.10 -1.19 -5.91
CA ILE A 98 -15.78 -2.35 -6.74
C ILE A 98 -14.45 -2.96 -6.29
N LYS A 99 -13.39 -2.15 -6.16
CA LYS A 99 -12.05 -2.56 -5.73
C LYS A 99 -12.09 -3.29 -4.39
N THR A 100 -12.75 -2.70 -3.40
CA THR A 100 -12.80 -3.25 -2.03
C THR A 100 -13.74 -4.43 -1.88
N THR A 101 -14.75 -4.58 -2.75
CA THR A 101 -15.72 -5.68 -2.66
C THR A 101 -15.25 -6.91 -3.46
N ILE A 102 -14.89 -6.74 -4.72
CA ILE A 102 -14.57 -7.85 -5.65
C ILE A 102 -13.18 -7.74 -6.28
N GLY A 103 -12.37 -6.73 -5.92
CA GLY A 103 -10.98 -6.64 -6.36
C GLY A 103 -10.16 -7.80 -5.79
N ASN A 104 -9.58 -8.58 -6.70
CA ASN A 104 -8.80 -9.76 -6.39
C ASN A 104 -7.70 -9.91 -7.43
N VAL A 105 -6.46 -10.08 -6.99
CA VAL A 105 -5.29 -10.21 -7.88
C VAL A 105 -5.23 -11.59 -8.55
N ILE A 106 -5.77 -12.60 -7.88
CA ILE A 106 -5.80 -14.00 -8.33
C ILE A 106 -7.22 -14.55 -8.11
N PRO A 107 -8.22 -14.09 -8.88
CA PRO A 107 -9.59 -14.56 -8.74
C PRO A 107 -9.71 -16.01 -9.21
N GLU A 108 -10.55 -16.79 -8.54
CA GLU A 108 -10.81 -18.20 -8.87
C GLU A 108 -12.28 -18.36 -9.31
N GLU A 109 -12.56 -19.37 -10.15
CA GLU A 109 -13.93 -19.68 -10.56
C GLU A 109 -14.70 -20.43 -9.44
N PRO A 110 -15.99 -20.16 -9.23
CA PRO A 110 -16.78 -19.13 -9.91
C PRO A 110 -16.43 -17.72 -9.40
N TYR A 111 -16.24 -16.77 -10.34
CA TYR A 111 -15.84 -15.41 -9.98
C TYR A 111 -16.90 -14.70 -9.15
N GLU A 112 -16.46 -13.95 -8.13
CA GLU A 112 -17.31 -12.99 -7.43
C GLU A 112 -17.81 -11.94 -8.42
N VAL A 113 -19.07 -11.53 -8.26
CA VAL A 113 -19.71 -10.54 -9.12
C VAL A 113 -20.38 -9.45 -8.31
N MET A 114 -20.53 -8.28 -8.91
CA MET A 114 -21.21 -7.14 -8.29
C MET A 114 -22.05 -6.40 -9.33
N ASP A 115 -23.27 -6.00 -8.94
CA ASP A 115 -24.09 -5.09 -9.74
C ASP A 115 -23.68 -3.64 -9.49
N ILE A 116 -23.40 -2.92 -10.57
CA ILE A 116 -22.99 -1.52 -10.53
C ILE A 116 -23.93 -0.65 -11.37
N LYS A 117 -24.17 0.57 -10.89
CA LYS A 117 -25.01 1.56 -11.55
C LYS A 117 -24.17 2.71 -12.05
N GLY A 118 -24.43 3.14 -13.28
CA GLY A 118 -23.76 4.27 -13.89
C GLY A 118 -24.63 4.91 -14.97
N ARG A 119 -24.05 5.90 -15.67
CA ARG A 119 -24.68 6.52 -16.83
C ARG A 119 -24.19 5.83 -18.10
N ASP A 120 -25.09 5.26 -18.88
CA ASP A 120 -24.77 4.74 -20.20
C ASP A 120 -24.33 5.88 -21.12
N LEU A 121 -23.15 5.75 -21.70
CA LEU A 121 -22.55 6.77 -22.57
C LEU A 121 -23.15 6.78 -23.98
N VAL A 122 -23.86 5.73 -24.37
CA VAL A 122 -24.55 5.65 -25.67
C VAL A 122 -25.91 6.34 -25.58
N SER A 123 -26.72 5.92 -24.61
CA SER A 123 -28.11 6.40 -24.47
C SER A 123 -28.26 7.61 -23.53
N GLY A 124 -27.27 7.88 -22.67
CA GLY A 124 -27.29 8.96 -21.69
C GLY A 124 -28.11 8.67 -20.42
N VAL A 125 -28.77 7.51 -20.32
CA VAL A 125 -29.66 7.18 -19.18
C VAL A 125 -28.96 6.28 -18.13
N PRO A 126 -29.47 6.24 -16.89
CA PRO A 126 -28.96 5.29 -15.89
C PRO A 126 -29.10 3.83 -16.34
N LYS A 127 -28.04 3.06 -16.20
CA LYS A 127 -27.98 1.63 -16.54
C LYS A 127 -27.32 0.85 -15.40
N THR A 128 -27.79 -0.36 -15.18
CA THR A 128 -27.18 -1.32 -14.24
C THR A 128 -26.53 -2.43 -15.05
N ILE A 129 -25.32 -2.82 -14.69
CA ILE A 129 -24.60 -3.97 -15.25
C ILE A 129 -24.01 -4.81 -14.12
N THR A 130 -23.74 -6.07 -14.40
CA THR A 130 -22.99 -6.96 -13.49
C THR A 130 -21.54 -7.03 -13.98
N VAL A 131 -20.58 -6.90 -13.06
CA VAL A 131 -19.14 -7.00 -13.33
C VAL A 131 -18.53 -8.11 -12.50
N GLY A 132 -17.55 -8.83 -13.07
CA GLY A 132 -16.87 -9.94 -12.40
C GLY A 132 -15.47 -9.58 -11.87
N ALA A 133 -14.99 -10.33 -10.87
CA ALA A 133 -13.66 -10.17 -10.30
C ALA A 133 -12.53 -10.38 -11.32
N ASP A 134 -12.76 -11.20 -12.37
CA ASP A 134 -11.84 -11.40 -13.50
C ASP A 134 -11.65 -10.14 -14.34
N GLU A 135 -12.72 -9.38 -14.57
CA GLU A 135 -12.65 -8.08 -15.23
C GLU A 135 -11.87 -7.06 -14.39
N ILE A 136 -12.08 -7.07 -13.07
CA ILE A 136 -11.40 -6.16 -12.14
C ILE A 136 -9.92 -6.49 -12.01
N GLN A 137 -9.58 -7.78 -11.95
CA GLN A 137 -8.19 -8.24 -11.99
C GLN A 137 -7.49 -7.74 -13.26
N SER A 138 -8.14 -7.88 -14.42
CA SER A 138 -7.60 -7.38 -15.69
C SER A 138 -7.45 -5.86 -15.71
N ALA A 139 -8.35 -5.14 -15.03
CA ALA A 139 -8.33 -3.69 -14.96
C ALA A 139 -7.13 -3.17 -14.16
N ILE A 140 -6.76 -3.83 -13.06
CA ILE A 140 -5.74 -3.36 -12.12
C ILE A 140 -4.36 -4.01 -12.30
N ALA A 141 -4.23 -4.95 -13.23
CA ALA A 141 -3.00 -5.75 -13.42
C ALA A 141 -1.74 -4.88 -13.56
N GLU A 142 -1.78 -3.81 -14.37
CA GLU A 142 -0.63 -2.90 -14.53
C GLU A 142 -0.19 -2.25 -13.21
N GLN A 143 -1.16 -1.90 -12.33
CA GLN A 143 -0.83 -1.29 -11.04
C GLN A 143 -0.22 -2.31 -10.08
N VAL A 144 -0.72 -3.55 -10.10
CA VAL A 144 -0.15 -4.65 -9.33
C VAL A 144 1.27 -4.96 -9.80
N ASP A 145 1.51 -5.02 -11.11
CA ASP A 145 2.84 -5.26 -11.69
C ASP A 145 3.86 -4.22 -11.23
N VAL A 146 3.47 -2.94 -11.16
CA VAL A 146 4.34 -1.87 -10.66
C VAL A 146 4.69 -2.06 -9.18
N ILE A 147 3.74 -2.52 -8.36
CA ILE A 147 3.97 -2.82 -6.94
C ILE A 147 4.91 -4.02 -6.79
N VAL A 148 4.67 -5.10 -7.53
CA VAL A 148 5.54 -6.29 -7.55
C VAL A 148 6.96 -5.91 -7.96
N GLU A 149 7.11 -5.08 -8.99
CA GLU A 149 8.41 -4.62 -9.46
C GLU A 149 9.13 -3.75 -8.42
N ALA A 150 8.41 -2.88 -7.70
CA ALA A 150 9.00 -2.10 -6.62
C ALA A 150 9.59 -3.00 -5.51
N VAL A 151 8.88 -4.08 -5.17
CA VAL A 151 9.35 -5.08 -4.18
C VAL A 151 10.56 -5.86 -4.72
N ARG A 152 10.52 -6.31 -5.98
CA ARG A 152 11.66 -7.02 -6.60
C ARG A 152 12.92 -6.17 -6.64
N VAL A 153 12.81 -4.93 -7.08
CA VAL A 153 13.95 -4.00 -7.13
C VAL A 153 14.53 -3.78 -5.73
N ALA A 154 13.70 -3.69 -4.70
CA ALA A 154 14.18 -3.57 -3.33
C ALA A 154 14.99 -4.80 -2.89
N LEU A 155 14.52 -6.01 -3.19
CA LEU A 155 15.24 -7.26 -2.91
C LEU A 155 16.58 -7.34 -3.68
N GLU A 156 16.60 -6.91 -4.95
CA GLU A 156 17.80 -6.95 -5.79
C GLU A 156 18.93 -6.04 -5.30
N VAL A 157 18.59 -4.86 -4.76
CA VAL A 157 19.58 -3.89 -4.29
C VAL A 157 19.91 -4.06 -2.80
N THR A 158 19.16 -4.88 -2.08
CA THR A 158 19.42 -5.17 -0.67
C THR A 158 20.74 -5.93 -0.54
N PRO A 159 21.67 -5.50 0.33
CA PRO A 159 22.92 -6.20 0.56
C PRO A 159 22.70 -7.68 0.93
N PRO A 160 23.54 -8.63 0.43
CA PRO A 160 23.35 -10.06 0.66
C PRO A 160 23.24 -10.44 2.15
N GLU A 161 23.97 -9.74 3.02
CA GLU A 161 23.95 -9.94 4.47
C GLU A 161 22.58 -9.64 5.10
N LEU A 162 21.80 -8.71 4.52
CA LEU A 162 20.46 -8.35 4.98
C LEU A 162 19.37 -9.15 4.25
N ALA A 163 19.62 -9.54 3.00
CA ALA A 163 18.67 -10.34 2.24
C ALA A 163 18.39 -11.71 2.89
N ALA A 164 19.38 -12.30 3.57
CA ALA A 164 19.19 -13.56 4.31
C ALA A 164 18.15 -13.40 5.43
N ASP A 165 18.17 -12.29 6.17
CA ASP A 165 17.18 -12.02 7.21
C ASP A 165 15.77 -11.87 6.62
N ILE A 166 15.62 -11.22 5.46
CA ILE A 166 14.33 -11.05 4.78
C ILE A 166 13.76 -12.41 4.32
N VAL A 167 14.63 -13.34 3.91
CA VAL A 167 14.19 -14.71 3.56
C VAL A 167 13.59 -15.43 4.77
N ASP A 168 14.19 -15.26 5.95
CA ASP A 168 13.77 -15.92 7.18
C ASP A 168 12.56 -15.26 7.84
N GLN A 169 12.53 -13.92 7.89
CA GLN A 169 11.46 -13.12 8.52
C GLN A 169 10.28 -12.85 7.59
N GLY A 170 10.52 -12.79 6.28
CA GLY A 170 9.54 -12.40 5.29
C GLY A 170 9.43 -10.88 5.09
N ILE A 171 8.45 -10.51 4.27
CA ILE A 171 8.08 -9.13 3.94
C ILE A 171 6.75 -8.81 4.61
N VAL A 172 6.70 -7.71 5.36
CA VAL A 172 5.46 -7.23 5.96
C VAL A 172 4.74 -6.27 5.02
N LEU A 173 3.48 -6.56 4.76
CA LEU A 173 2.58 -5.75 3.93
C LEU A 173 1.62 -4.97 4.82
N THR A 174 1.53 -3.66 4.61
CA THR A 174 0.66 -2.76 5.37
C THR A 174 0.06 -1.67 4.47
N GLY A 175 -0.74 -0.78 5.06
CA GLY A 175 -1.56 0.19 4.34
C GLY A 175 -2.87 -0.39 3.84
N GLY A 176 -3.80 0.47 3.42
CA GLY A 176 -5.12 0.05 2.95
C GLY A 176 -5.07 -0.84 1.70
N GLY A 177 -4.07 -0.69 0.85
CA GLY A 177 -3.86 -1.52 -0.33
C GLY A 177 -3.40 -2.94 -0.01
N ALA A 178 -2.86 -3.20 1.19
CA ALA A 178 -2.54 -4.56 1.65
C ALA A 178 -3.77 -5.47 1.72
N LEU A 179 -4.96 -4.88 1.84
CA LEU A 179 -6.24 -5.59 1.94
C LEU A 179 -6.79 -6.07 0.59
N LEU A 180 -6.11 -5.76 -0.52
CA LEU A 180 -6.50 -6.26 -1.83
C LEU A 180 -6.38 -7.80 -1.85
N LYS A 181 -7.48 -8.50 -2.16
CA LYS A 181 -7.55 -9.95 -2.05
C LYS A 181 -6.45 -10.63 -2.86
N ASN A 182 -5.74 -11.57 -2.23
CA ASN A 182 -4.66 -12.37 -2.80
C ASN A 182 -3.41 -11.58 -3.27
N LEU A 183 -3.25 -10.32 -2.88
CA LEU A 183 -2.04 -9.55 -3.18
C LEU A 183 -0.80 -10.16 -2.49
N ASP A 184 -0.95 -10.60 -1.25
CA ASP A 184 0.04 -11.36 -0.48
C ASP A 184 0.51 -12.62 -1.23
N LYS A 185 -0.42 -13.38 -1.80
CA LYS A 185 -0.12 -14.59 -2.58
C LYS A 185 0.58 -14.26 -3.89
N CYS A 186 0.17 -13.19 -4.57
CA CYS A 186 0.83 -12.72 -5.78
C CYS A 186 2.27 -12.32 -5.49
N LEU A 187 2.50 -11.47 -4.47
CA LEU A 187 3.84 -11.07 -4.06
C LEU A 187 4.69 -12.28 -3.66
N LYS A 188 4.13 -13.25 -2.94
CA LYS A 188 4.83 -14.49 -2.59
C LYS A 188 5.24 -15.30 -3.82
N GLN A 189 4.37 -15.42 -4.82
CA GLN A 189 4.67 -16.13 -6.07
C GLN A 189 5.75 -15.42 -6.89
N GLU A 190 5.68 -14.09 -6.97
CA GLU A 190 6.57 -13.29 -7.80
C GLU A 190 7.95 -13.07 -7.16
N THR A 191 8.05 -13.07 -5.83
CA THR A 191 9.31 -12.82 -5.10
C THR A 191 9.93 -14.09 -4.52
N GLY A 192 9.14 -15.14 -4.30
CA GLY A 192 9.55 -16.33 -3.56
C GLY A 192 9.67 -16.13 -2.04
N MET A 193 9.37 -14.93 -1.53
CA MET A 193 9.51 -14.58 -0.11
C MET A 193 8.21 -14.86 0.66
N PRO A 194 8.28 -15.20 1.96
CA PRO A 194 7.11 -15.16 2.84
C PRO A 194 6.54 -13.73 2.87
N ILE A 195 5.22 -13.60 2.72
CA ILE A 195 4.51 -12.32 2.85
C ILE A 195 3.59 -12.41 4.06
N ILE A 196 3.65 -11.41 4.92
CA ILE A 196 2.87 -11.30 6.15
C ILE A 196 2.09 -10.00 6.06
N VAL A 197 0.76 -10.06 6.14
CA VAL A 197 -0.05 -8.84 6.24
C VAL A 197 -0.08 -8.42 7.70
N ALA A 198 0.17 -7.14 7.99
CA ALA A 198 0.09 -6.58 9.34
C ALA A 198 -1.30 -6.81 9.94
N ASP A 199 -1.39 -6.96 11.26
CA ASP A 199 -2.66 -7.24 11.95
C ASP A 199 -3.69 -6.10 11.78
N ASP A 200 -3.23 -4.85 11.85
CA ASP A 200 -4.02 -3.66 11.53
C ASP A 200 -3.31 -2.79 10.47
N PRO A 201 -3.42 -3.16 9.18
CA PRO A 201 -2.66 -2.52 8.13
C PRO A 201 -3.15 -1.10 7.84
N LEU A 202 -4.42 -0.79 8.13
CA LEU A 202 -4.98 0.56 7.96
C LEU A 202 -4.45 1.54 9.01
N SER A 203 -4.15 1.06 10.22
CA SER A 203 -3.72 1.90 11.33
C SER A 203 -2.21 1.87 11.57
N SER A 204 -1.43 1.04 10.86
CA SER A 204 0.00 0.83 11.16
C SER A 204 0.80 2.14 11.24
N VAL A 205 0.67 3.05 10.28
CA VAL A 205 1.42 4.32 10.31
C VAL A 205 1.06 5.18 11.51
N VAL A 206 -0.23 5.31 11.84
CA VAL A 206 -0.67 6.15 12.97
C VAL A 206 -0.34 5.50 14.32
N LEU A 207 -0.44 4.17 14.42
CA LEU A 207 -0.05 3.42 15.61
C LEU A 207 1.46 3.54 15.84
N GLY A 208 2.28 3.34 14.81
CA GLY A 208 3.72 3.45 14.93
C GLY A 208 4.20 4.86 15.25
N SER A 209 3.53 5.87 14.68
CA SER A 209 3.77 7.27 15.06
C SER A 209 3.47 7.52 16.55
N GLY A 210 2.37 6.96 17.06
CA GLY A 210 2.02 7.04 18.48
C GLY A 210 3.01 6.30 19.38
N GLN A 211 3.38 5.08 19.02
CA GLN A 211 4.37 4.28 19.74
C GLN A 211 5.75 4.97 19.79
N ALA A 212 6.17 5.61 18.70
CA ALA A 212 7.40 6.40 18.68
C ALA A 212 7.31 7.59 19.67
N LEU A 213 6.18 8.29 19.72
CA LEU A 213 5.98 9.39 20.68
C LEU A 213 6.01 8.93 22.14
N ASP A 214 5.53 7.71 22.43
CA ASP A 214 5.57 7.11 23.76
C ASP A 214 6.98 6.65 24.19
N ASN A 215 7.93 6.57 23.26
CA ASN A 215 9.31 6.16 23.52
C ASN A 215 10.32 7.21 22.99
N LEU A 216 10.77 8.10 23.88
CA LEU A 216 11.69 9.18 23.55
C LEU A 216 13.03 8.74 22.98
N ASP A 217 13.49 7.52 23.28
CA ASP A 217 14.77 7.04 22.76
C ASP A 217 14.61 6.59 21.31
N ILE A 218 13.54 5.82 21.00
CA ILE A 218 13.17 5.50 19.60
C ILE A 218 12.91 6.78 18.82
N LEU A 219 12.11 7.71 19.38
CA LEU A 219 11.75 8.96 18.70
C LEU A 219 12.98 9.72 18.23
N LYS A 220 14.02 9.84 19.06
CA LYS A 220 15.27 10.53 18.71
C LYS A 220 16.05 9.83 17.60
N GLU A 221 15.95 8.51 17.49
CA GLU A 221 16.66 7.75 16.45
C GLU A 221 15.95 7.84 15.09
N VAL A 222 14.61 7.82 15.10
CA VAL A 222 13.80 7.75 13.86
C VAL A 222 13.32 9.10 13.33
N THR A 223 13.42 10.15 14.15
CA THR A 223 13.02 11.50 13.76
C THR A 223 13.96 12.08 12.71
N ILE A 224 13.37 12.80 11.76
CA ILE A 224 14.08 13.51 10.68
C ILE A 224 13.82 15.02 10.77
N ASP A 225 14.73 15.80 10.17
CA ASP A 225 14.64 17.26 10.07
C ASP A 225 13.73 17.74 8.92
#